data_AF-A0A8T5PRP5-F1
#
_entry.id   AF-A0A8T5PRP5-F1
#
_cell.length_a   1.000
_cell.length_b   1.000
_cell.length_c   1.000
_cell.angle_alpha   90.00
_cell.angle_beta   90.00
_cell.angle_gamma   90.00
#
_symmetry.space_group_name_H-M   'P 1'
#
loop_
_entity.id
_entity.type
_entity.pdbx_description
1 polymer ?
#
loop_
_entity_poly.entity_id
_entity_poly.type
_entity_poly.pdbx_seq_one_letter_code
_entity_poly.pdbx_strand_id
1 'polypeptide(L)' 'MAIWNTMFLPIIIFIAAWDMVWKGIALWSCGKNKQLVWFILIFILNTAGILPIVYLIFFRKNKR' A
#
# COMPACT_ATOMS: atom_id res chain seq x y z
N MET A 1 13.68 28.02 16.52
CA MET A 1 13.19 27.86 15.13
C MET A 1 13.38 26.46 14.52
N ALA A 2 14.13 25.51 15.12
CA ALA A 2 14.34 24.16 14.55
C ALA A 2 13.36 23.06 15.02
N ILE A 3 12.59 23.33 16.08
CA ILE A 3 11.69 22.36 16.77
C ILE A 3 10.59 21.78 15.87
N TRP A 4 10.14 22.55 14.89
CA TRP A 4 9.13 22.10 13.92
C TRP A 4 9.64 20.89 13.12
N ASN A 5 10.87 20.93 12.63
CA ASN A 5 11.42 19.90 11.75
C ASN A 5 11.58 18.55 12.44
N THR A 6 11.93 18.54 13.73
CA THR A 6 12.09 17.32 14.54
C THR A 6 10.78 16.60 14.84
N MET A 7 9.64 17.30 14.85
CA MET A 7 8.33 16.68 15.11
C MET A 7 7.71 16.06 13.85
N PHE A 8 7.88 16.67 12.68
CA PHE A 8 7.26 16.17 11.44
C PHE A 8 8.04 15.03 10.78
N LEU A 9 9.37 15.00 10.88
CA LEU A 9 10.21 13.94 10.30
C LEU A 9 9.80 12.51 10.69
N PRO A 10 9.63 12.16 11.98
CA PRO A 10 9.25 10.80 12.36
C PRO A 10 7.84 10.43 11.87
N ILE A 11 6.91 11.38 11.85
CA ILE A 11 5.54 11.17 11.38
C ILE A 11 5.52 10.82 9.89
N ILE A 12 6.30 11.55 9.08
CA ILE A 12 6.41 11.29 7.63
C ILE A 12 7.01 9.91 7.37
N ILE A 13 8.06 9.53 8.10
CA ILE A 13 8.69 8.21 7.98
C ILE A 13 7.71 7.10 8.34
N PHE A 14 6.91 7.29 9.40
CA PHE A 14 5.93 6.30 9.84
C PHE A 14 4.83 6.09 8.80
N ILE A 15 4.30 7.18 8.23
CA ILE A 15 3.30 7.13 7.15
C ILE A 15 3.88 6.48 5.89
N ALA A 16 5.10 6.86 5.49
CA ALA A 16 5.76 6.29 4.32
C ALA A 16 6.03 4.78 4.49
N ALA A 17 6.51 4.37 5.67
CA ALA A 17 6.73 2.96 5.98
C ALA A 17 5.41 2.17 5.98
N TRP A 18 4.35 2.72 6.57
CA TRP A 18 3.01 2.13 6.54
C TRP A 18 2.54 1.91 5.11
N ASP A 19 2.61 2.94 4.28
CA ASP A 19 2.23 2.87 2.86
C ASP A 19 3.03 1.83 2.08
N MET A 20 4.35 1.80 2.27
CA MET A 20 5.24 0.85 1.62
C MET A 20 4.92 -0.60 2.00
N VAL A 21 4.58 -0.87 3.26
CA VAL A 21 4.20 -2.21 3.72
C VAL A 21 2.93 -2.68 3.00
N TRP A 22 1.89 -1.85 2.96
CA TRP A 22 0.63 -2.20 2.26
C TRP A 22 0.83 -2.35 0.75
N LYS A 23 1.60 -1.46 0.12
CA LYS A 23 1.96 -1.57 -1.30
C LYS A 23 2.71 -2.87 -1.60
N GLY A 24 3.71 -3.22 -0.77
CA GLY A 24 4.51 -4.43 -0.94
C GLY A 24 3.68 -5.71 -0.82
N ILE A 25 2.80 -5.79 0.19
CA ILE A 25 1.90 -6.94 0.39
C ILE A 25 0.95 -7.10 -0.81
N ALA A 26 0.40 -5.99 -1.31
CA ALA A 26 -0.52 -6.06 -2.44
C ALA A 26 0.17 -6.41 -3.76
N LEU A 27 1.37 -5.87 -4.01
CA LEU A 27 2.21 -6.24 -5.15
C LEU A 27 2.58 -7.73 -5.13
N TRP A 28 3.00 -8.25 -3.97
CA TRP A 28 3.30 -9.67 -3.78
C TRP A 28 2.09 -10.56 -4.07
N SER A 29 0.92 -10.17 -3.57
CA SER A 29 -0.33 -10.90 -3.76
C SER A 29 -0.81 -10.85 -5.23
N CYS A 30 -0.64 -9.72 -5.93
CA CYS A 30 -0.95 -9.58 -7.35
C CYS A 30 -0.03 -10.43 -8.23
N GLY A 31 1.27 -10.44 -7.95
CA GLY A 31 2.25 -11.26 -8.66
C GLY A 31 1.95 -12.76 -8.52
N LYS A 32 1.57 -13.21 -7.31
CA LYS A 32 1.23 -14.61 -7.06
C LYS A 32 -0.02 -15.07 -7.81
N ASN A 33 -1.02 -14.20 -7.96
CA ASN A 33 -2.28 -14.51 -8.66
C ASN A 33 -2.31 -14.07 -10.14
N LYS A 34 -1.16 -13.67 -10.72
CA LYS A 34 -1.04 -13.17 -12.11
C LYS A 34 -2.04 -12.05 -12.45
N GLN A 35 -2.39 -11.20 -11.49
CA GLN A 35 -3.37 -10.12 -11.67
C GLN A 35 -2.69 -8.83 -12.14
N LEU A 36 -2.38 -8.75 -13.43
CA LEU A 36 -1.68 -7.60 -14.04
C LEU A 36 -2.45 -6.28 -13.89
N VAL A 37 -3.79 -6.31 -13.97
CA VAL A 37 -4.63 -5.11 -13.83
C VAL A 37 -4.47 -4.49 -12.44
N TRP A 38 -4.50 -5.31 -11.38
CA TRP A 38 -4.33 -4.84 -10.00
C TRP A 38 -2.91 -4.39 -9.70
N PHE A 39 -1.91 -5.06 -10.28
CA PHE A 39 -0.50 -4.63 -10.21
C PHE A 39 -0.34 -3.20 -10.75
N ILE A 40 -0.90 -2.93 -11.93
CA ILE A 40 -0.84 -1.61 -12.58
C ILE A 40 -1.62 -0.56 -11.79
N LEU A 41 -2.81 -0.90 -11.26
CA LEU A 41 -3.57 0.01 -10.41
C LEU A 41 -2.80 0.40 -9.15
N ILE A 42 -2.20 -0.55 -8.43
CA ILE A 42 -1.42 -0.28 -7.20
C ILE A 42 -0.14 0.50 -7.52
N PHE A 43 0.44 0.30 -8.70
CA PHE A 43 1.62 1.02 -9.14
C PHE A 43 1.32 2.48 -9.48
N ILE A 44 0.22 2.74 -10.20
CA ILE A 44 -0.19 4.07 -10.66
C ILE A 44 -0.88 4.88 -9.54
N LEU A 45 -1.72 4.24 -8.73
CA LEU A 45 -2.45 4.91 -7.67
C LEU A 45 -1.62 4.96 -6.39
N ASN A 46 -1.20 6.17 -6.02
CA ASN A 46 -0.53 6.46 -4.75
C ASN A 46 -1.54 6.66 -3.61
N THR A 47 -2.56 5.81 -3.54
CA THR A 47 -3.58 5.85 -2.49
C THR A 47 -3.04 5.16 -1.25
N ALA A 48 -2.83 5.95 -0.19
CA ALA A 48 -2.18 5.62 1.07
C ALA A 48 -2.54 4.23 1.68
N GLY A 49 -1.98 3.14 1.16
CA GLY A 49 -2.35 1.76 1.51
C GLY A 49 -3.82 1.32 1.28
N ILE A 50 -4.76 2.20 0.89
CA ILE A 50 -6.21 1.88 0.86
C ILE A 50 -6.57 0.87 -0.23
N LEU A 51 -5.98 1.02 -1.42
CA LEU A 51 -6.25 0.20 -2.59
C LEU A 51 -5.76 -1.26 -2.42
N PRO A 52 -4.57 -1.50 -1.83
CA PRO A 52 -4.18 -2.81 -1.29
C PRO A 52 -5.24 -3.51 -0.43
N ILE A 53 -5.85 -2.79 0.51
CA ILE A 53 -6.79 -3.34 1.48
C ILE A 53 -8.08 -3.76 0.76
N VAL A 54 -8.57 -2.92 -0.16
CA VAL A 54 -9.75 -3.24 -0.98
C VAL A 54 -9.48 -4.47 -1.85
N TYR A 55 -8.30 -4.58 -2.47
CA TYR A 55 -7.89 -5.77 -3.23
C TYR A 55 -7.91 -7.03 -2.36
N LEU A 56 -7.25 -7.00 -1.20
CA LEU A 56 -7.17 -8.14 -0.29
C LEU A 56 -8.56 -8.61 0.17
N ILE A 57 -9.48 -7.67 0.47
CA ILE A 57 -10.86 -7.99 0.88
C ILE A 57 -11.65 -8.63 -0.27
N PHE A 58 -11.55 -8.05 -1.48
CA PHE A 58 -12.27 -8.55 -2.65
C PHE A 58 -11.76 -9.93 -3.08
N PHE A 59 -10.45 -10.13 -3.06
CA PHE A 59 -9.81 -11.37 -3.49
C PHE A 59 -10.04 -12.53 -2.51
N ARG A 60 -10.18 -12.24 -1.21
CA ARG A 60 -10.47 -13.24 -0.18
C ARG A 60 -11.82 -13.94 -0.39
N LYS A 61 -12.72 -13.36 -1.20
CA LYS A 61 -14.05 -13.90 -1.48
C LYS A 61 -14.10 -14.93 -2.63
N ASN A 62 -13.03 -15.06 -3.44
CA ASN A 62 -13.04 -15.94 -4.62
C ASN A 62 -12.51 -17.36 -4.35
N LYS A 63 -12.65 -17.85 -3.12
CA LYS A 63 -12.50 -19.28 -2.78
C LYS A 63 -13.90 -19.89 -2.63
N ARG A 64 -14.58 -20.11 -3.75
CA ARG A 64 -15.60 -21.16 -3.90
C ARG A 64 -15.27 -21.97 -5.13
#